data_AF-A0A1Q7QPJ9-F1
#
_entry.id   AF-A0A1Q7QPJ9-F1
#
_cell.length_a   1.000
_cell.length_b   1.000
_cell.length_c   1.000
_cell.angle_alpha   90.00
_cell.angle_beta   90.00
_cell.angle_gamma   90.00
#
_symmetry.space_group_name_H-M   'P 1'
#
loop_
_entity.id
_entity.type
_entity.pdbx_description
1 polymer ?
#
loop_
_entity_poly.entity_id
_entity_poly.type
_entity_poly.pdbx_seq_one_letter_code
_entity_poly.pdbx_strand_id
1 'polypeptide(L)'
;MILGAVLGGQVAGGIPLVVEIARVRLPVSVGGILVGGVLGALVSVWVWRWFERTMAWVLSRLAHVSLRDVALGVVGLSAGLVLAFLIGFPLSRIPGVGNYLALGAAIALGYLGYHLVMQRRDELAAPLSRLDRSGRGGAKGRGTPKVLDTSVIIDGRVVDVVKAGFLEGPLLVSRSVLAELQRIADSSDTLRRNRGRRGLDVLHRLQQELQAVQIVDDPKDGGGDVDSALVALAKSIRGWIVTNDFNLNKVAELQGIRVLNVNELSQALRPVVLPGEELTVQVIKDG
;
A
#
# COMPACT_ATOMS: atom_id res chain seq x y z
N MET A 1 24.61 -24.43 23.01
CA MET A 1 25.14 -24.96 24.29
C MET A 1 24.35 -26.14 24.83
N ILE A 2 23.06 -26.01 25.18
CA ILE A 2 22.27 -27.10 25.81
C ILE A 2 22.14 -28.35 24.91
N LEU A 3 21.75 -28.18 23.64
CA LEU A 3 21.69 -29.28 22.67
C LEU A 3 23.06 -29.94 22.41
N GLY A 4 24.14 -29.16 22.42
CA GLY A 4 25.51 -29.68 22.27
C GLY A 4 26.01 -30.43 23.49
N ALA A 5 25.65 -29.97 24.69
CA ALA A 5 25.95 -30.65 25.96
C ALA A 5 25.17 -31.98 26.08
N VAL A 6 23.91 -32.01 25.64
CA VAL A 6 23.08 -33.22 25.62
C VAL A 6 23.61 -34.24 24.61
N LEU A 7 23.96 -33.81 23.38
CA LEU A 7 24.56 -34.67 22.37
C LEU A 7 25.95 -35.18 22.80
N GLY A 8 26.78 -34.31 23.39
CA GLY A 8 28.09 -34.70 23.92
C GLY A 8 28.02 -35.68 25.09
N GLY A 9 27.01 -35.52 25.97
CA GLY A 9 26.73 -36.46 27.06
C GLY A 9 26.23 -37.82 26.57
N GLN A 10 25.40 -37.85 25.53
CA GLN A 10 24.90 -39.10 24.91
C GLN A 10 26.03 -39.88 24.22
N VAL A 11 26.91 -39.20 23.50
CA VAL A 11 28.07 -39.83 22.82
C VAL A 11 29.10 -40.35 23.83
N ALA A 12 29.37 -39.61 24.91
CA ALA A 12 30.32 -40.03 25.94
C ALA A 12 29.75 -41.06 26.93
N GLY A 13 28.43 -41.07 27.14
CA GLY A 13 27.74 -42.06 27.97
C GLY A 13 27.72 -43.47 27.37
N GLY A 14 27.98 -43.62 26.07
CA GLY A 14 28.10 -44.92 25.40
C GLY A 14 29.44 -45.64 25.62
N ILE A 15 30.42 -45.00 26.25
CA ILE A 15 31.76 -45.55 26.50
C ILE A 15 31.95 -45.73 28.02
N PRO A 16 31.88 -46.95 28.58
CA PRO A 16 31.99 -47.18 30.01
C PRO A 16 33.47 -47.18 30.43
N LEU A 17 34.10 -46.01 30.43
CA LEU A 17 35.44 -45.81 30.99
C LEU A 17 35.36 -44.81 32.15
N VAL A 18 36.07 -45.09 33.24
CA VAL A 18 36.22 -44.19 34.39
C VAL A 18 37.68 -43.80 34.46
N VAL A 19 37.96 -42.49 34.45
CA VAL A 19 39.33 -41.97 34.54
C VAL A 19 39.53 -41.43 35.95
N GLU A 20 40.56 -41.92 36.65
CA GLU A 20 40.89 -41.52 38.01
C GLU A 20 41.98 -40.44 37.97
N ILE A 21 41.61 -39.19 38.27
CA ILE A 21 42.54 -38.05 38.34
C ILE A 21 42.50 -37.52 39.78
N ALA A 22 43.65 -37.43 40.43
CA ALA A 22 43.81 -36.83 41.77
C ALA A 22 42.82 -37.37 42.84
N ARG A 23 42.66 -38.70 42.94
CA ARG A 23 41.75 -39.41 43.87
C ARG A 23 40.25 -39.12 43.71
N VAL A 24 39.82 -38.45 42.63
CA VAL A 24 38.41 -38.25 42.31
C VAL A 24 38.06 -39.08 41.08
N ARG A 25 37.08 -39.98 41.22
CA ARG A 25 36.53 -40.77 40.10
C ARG A 25 35.48 -39.94 39.37
N LEU A 26 35.85 -39.33 38.24
CA LEU A 26 34.90 -38.63 37.39
C LEU A 26 34.47 -39.55 36.23
N PRO A 27 33.15 -39.73 36.02
CA PRO A 27 32.69 -40.48 34.87
C PRO A 27 33.01 -39.70 33.59
N VAL A 28 33.50 -40.39 32.54
CA VAL A 28 33.91 -39.79 31.25
C VAL A 28 32.77 -39.00 30.58
N SER A 29 31.52 -39.28 30.95
CA SER A 29 30.34 -38.49 30.58
C SER A 29 30.45 -37.00 30.96
N VAL A 30 31.09 -36.65 32.07
CA VAL A 30 31.29 -35.25 32.49
C VAL A 30 32.23 -34.51 31.51
N GLY A 31 33.28 -35.19 31.03
CA GLY A 31 34.17 -34.66 30.00
C GLY A 31 33.46 -34.45 28.66
N GLY A 32 32.63 -35.40 28.25
CA GLY A 32 31.82 -35.30 27.02
C GLY A 32 30.79 -34.18 27.05
N ILE A 33 30.16 -33.94 28.21
CA ILE A 33 29.23 -32.82 28.41
C ILE A 33 29.96 -31.48 28.28
N LEU A 34 31.17 -31.35 28.86
CA LEU A 34 31.97 -30.13 28.76
C LEU A 34 32.42 -29.85 27.33
N VAL A 35 32.98 -30.85 26.64
CA VAL A 35 33.45 -30.72 25.26
C VAL A 35 32.28 -30.45 24.30
N GLY A 36 31.19 -31.20 24.42
CA GLY A 36 29.97 -30.97 23.63
C GLY A 36 29.31 -29.62 23.93
N GLY A 37 29.37 -29.15 25.17
CA GLY A 37 28.91 -27.83 25.58
C GLY A 37 29.69 -26.71 24.92
N VAL A 38 31.03 -26.79 24.90
CA VAL A 38 31.93 -25.81 24.27
C VAL A 38 31.77 -25.81 22.75
N LEU A 39 31.77 -26.98 22.10
CA LEU A 39 31.54 -27.09 20.65
C LEU A 39 30.15 -26.57 20.28
N GLY A 40 29.13 -26.92 21.06
CA GLY A 40 27.78 -26.43 20.87
C GLY A 40 27.60 -24.94 21.16
N ALA A 41 28.49 -24.31 21.90
CA ALA A 41 28.54 -22.85 22.06
C ALA A 41 29.15 -22.19 20.81
N LEU A 42 30.28 -22.71 20.31
CA LEU A 42 30.95 -22.22 19.09
C LEU A 42 30.06 -22.33 17.85
N VAL A 43 29.42 -23.48 17.63
CA VAL A 43 28.50 -23.69 16.50
C VAL A 43 27.27 -22.78 16.64
N SER A 44 26.79 -22.54 17.86
CA SER A 44 25.61 -21.69 18.07
C SER A 44 25.85 -20.24 17.64
N VAL A 45 27.06 -19.70 17.85
CA VAL A 45 27.40 -18.34 17.39
C VAL A 45 27.38 -18.26 15.86
N TRP A 46 27.89 -19.29 15.18
CA TRP A 46 27.87 -19.32 13.71
C TRP A 46 26.44 -19.43 13.15
N VAL A 47 25.63 -20.36 13.69
CA VAL A 47 24.23 -20.55 13.31
C VAL A 47 23.40 -19.29 13.59
N TRP A 48 23.63 -18.65 14.74
CA TRP A 48 22.93 -17.42 15.11
C TRP A 48 23.21 -16.28 14.13
N ARG A 49 24.49 -16.04 13.80
CA ARG A 49 24.86 -15.00 12.83
C ARG A 49 24.35 -15.30 11.42
N TRP A 50 24.31 -16.58 11.03
CA TRP A 50 23.70 -16.99 9.77
C TRP A 50 22.19 -16.70 9.77
N PHE A 51 21.49 -17.09 10.83
CA PHE A 51 20.05 -16.84 11.00
C PHE A 51 19.71 -15.36 10.95
N GLU A 52 20.45 -14.50 11.67
CA GLU A 52 20.24 -13.05 11.65
C GLU A 52 20.38 -12.47 10.23
N ARG A 53 21.41 -12.87 9.48
CA ARG A 53 21.61 -12.40 8.09
C ARG A 53 20.49 -12.84 7.17
N THR A 54 20.10 -14.11 7.25
CA THR A 54 19.03 -14.67 6.41
C THR A 54 17.70 -14.01 6.75
N MET A 55 17.40 -13.81 8.04
CA MET A 55 16.18 -13.14 8.49
C MET A 55 16.15 -11.68 8.07
N ALA A 56 17.27 -10.94 8.17
CA ALA A 56 17.37 -9.56 7.69
C ALA A 56 17.17 -9.46 6.17
N TRP A 57 17.69 -10.43 5.40
CA TRP A 57 17.45 -10.53 3.97
C TRP A 57 15.98 -10.81 3.64
N VAL A 58 15.33 -11.72 4.38
CA VAL A 58 13.88 -12.02 4.21
C VAL A 58 13.05 -10.79 4.57
N LEU A 59 13.32 -10.15 5.71
CA LEU A 59 12.53 -9.03 6.21
C LEU A 59 12.65 -7.80 5.30
N SER A 60 13.85 -7.52 4.75
CA SER A 60 14.05 -6.43 3.78
C SER A 60 13.33 -6.69 2.45
N ARG A 61 13.28 -7.96 2.00
CA ARG A 61 12.47 -8.36 0.85
C ARG A 61 10.97 -8.21 1.13
N LEU A 62 10.48 -8.65 2.29
CA LEU A 62 9.06 -8.58 2.66
C LEU A 62 8.58 -7.14 2.89
N ALA A 63 9.44 -6.23 3.34
CA ALA A 63 9.07 -4.83 3.58
C ALA A 63 8.54 -4.10 2.33
N HIS A 64 8.90 -4.59 1.14
CA HIS A 64 8.53 -3.99 -0.15
C HIS A 64 7.38 -4.74 -0.84
N VAL A 65 6.90 -5.85 -0.25
CA VAL A 65 5.82 -6.66 -0.81
C VAL A 65 4.48 -6.15 -0.26
N SER A 66 3.51 -5.96 -1.14
CA SER A 66 2.18 -5.55 -0.70
C SER A 66 1.50 -6.69 0.06
N LEU A 67 0.68 -6.37 1.08
CA LEU A 67 -0.15 -7.36 1.80
C LEU A 67 -1.03 -8.19 0.85
N ARG A 68 -1.41 -7.61 -0.30
CA ARG A 68 -2.21 -8.28 -1.34
C ARG A 68 -1.41 -9.36 -2.05
N ASP A 69 -0.16 -9.08 -2.42
CA ASP A 69 0.71 -10.07 -3.07
C ASP A 69 1.02 -11.23 -2.14
N VAL A 70 1.20 -10.95 -0.84
CA VAL A 70 1.35 -12.00 0.19
C VAL A 70 0.09 -12.87 0.25
N ALA A 71 -1.09 -12.26 0.34
CA ALA A 71 -2.35 -13.01 0.41
C ALA A 71 -2.60 -13.87 -0.84
N LEU A 72 -2.39 -13.32 -2.02
CA LEU A 72 -2.50 -14.05 -3.29
C LEU A 72 -1.47 -15.18 -3.38
N GLY A 73 -0.24 -14.95 -2.90
CA GLY A 73 0.80 -15.97 -2.86
C GLY A 73 0.44 -17.13 -1.94
N VAL A 74 -0.15 -16.84 -0.78
CA VAL A 74 -0.66 -17.85 0.14
C VAL A 74 -1.79 -18.66 -0.51
N VAL A 75 -2.71 -18.02 -1.22
CA VAL A 75 -3.80 -18.69 -1.94
C VAL A 75 -3.25 -19.62 -3.03
N GLY A 76 -2.30 -19.16 -3.85
CA GLY A 76 -1.69 -19.97 -4.90
C GLY A 76 -0.91 -21.16 -4.34
N LEU A 77 -0.12 -20.94 -3.29
CA LEU A 77 0.67 -21.98 -2.63
C LEU A 77 -0.23 -23.03 -1.96
N SER A 78 -1.28 -22.60 -1.26
CA SER A 78 -2.23 -23.50 -0.62
C SER A 78 -3.00 -24.32 -1.65
N ALA A 79 -3.53 -23.70 -2.71
CA ALA A 79 -4.20 -24.42 -3.79
C ALA A 79 -3.28 -25.46 -4.45
N GLY A 80 -2.02 -25.09 -4.74
CA GLY A 80 -1.01 -26.00 -5.28
C GLY A 80 -0.71 -27.17 -4.34
N LEU A 81 -0.64 -26.92 -3.04
CA LEU A 81 -0.37 -27.96 -2.03
C LEU A 81 -1.57 -28.90 -1.82
N VAL A 82 -2.81 -28.39 -1.89
CA VAL A 82 -4.02 -29.24 -1.88
C VAL A 82 -4.02 -30.17 -3.08
N LEU A 83 -3.70 -29.66 -4.28
CA LEU A 83 -3.56 -30.47 -5.48
C LEU A 83 -2.47 -31.53 -5.32
N ALA A 84 -1.34 -31.13 -4.73
CA ALA A 84 -0.22 -32.02 -4.48
C ALA A 84 -0.54 -33.12 -3.48
N PHE A 85 -1.34 -32.83 -2.46
CA PHE A 85 -1.80 -33.83 -1.51
C PHE A 85 -2.73 -34.86 -2.18
N LEU A 86 -3.64 -34.40 -3.05
CA LEU A 86 -4.53 -35.26 -3.82
C LEU A 86 -3.77 -36.24 -4.73
N ILE A 87 -2.74 -35.73 -5.42
CA ILE A 87 -1.88 -36.53 -6.32
C ILE A 87 -0.84 -37.32 -5.51
N GLY A 88 -0.42 -36.81 -4.36
CA GLY A 88 0.56 -37.45 -3.48
C GLY A 88 0.05 -38.75 -2.85
N PHE A 89 -1.25 -38.85 -2.59
CA PHE A 89 -1.88 -40.05 -2.00
C PHE A 89 -1.69 -41.34 -2.82
N PRO A 90 -1.91 -41.37 -4.14
CA PRO A 90 -1.58 -42.54 -4.95
C PRO A 90 -0.06 -42.74 -5.11
N LEU A 91 0.73 -41.66 -5.19
CA LEU A 91 2.19 -41.73 -5.33
C LEU A 91 2.87 -42.36 -4.10
N SER A 92 2.39 -42.06 -2.90
CA SER A 92 2.95 -42.57 -1.65
C SER A 92 2.75 -44.08 -1.46
N ARG A 93 1.88 -44.73 -2.25
CA ARG A 93 1.67 -46.17 -2.22
C ARG A 93 2.71 -46.98 -2.98
N ILE A 94 3.61 -46.31 -3.71
CA ILE A 94 4.72 -46.97 -4.41
C ILE A 94 5.79 -47.39 -3.39
N PRO A 95 6.13 -48.69 -3.27
CA PRO A 95 7.14 -49.16 -2.32
C PRO A 95 8.52 -48.51 -2.57
N GLY A 96 9.22 -48.12 -1.52
CA GLY A 96 10.59 -47.59 -1.56
C GLY A 96 10.72 -46.12 -1.98
N VAL A 97 10.03 -45.68 -3.03
CA VAL A 97 10.17 -44.33 -3.62
C VAL A 97 8.96 -43.42 -3.43
N GLY A 98 7.80 -43.96 -3.04
CA GLY A 98 6.54 -43.21 -3.01
C GLY A 98 6.57 -41.95 -2.14
N ASN A 99 7.18 -42.00 -0.97
CA ASN A 99 7.29 -40.85 -0.07
C ASN A 99 8.14 -39.71 -0.67
N TYR A 100 9.22 -40.05 -1.38
CA TYR A 100 10.07 -39.08 -2.04
C TYR A 100 9.38 -38.45 -3.25
N LEU A 101 8.62 -39.24 -4.01
CA LEU A 101 7.80 -38.75 -5.12
C LEU A 101 6.67 -37.83 -4.63
N ALA A 102 6.01 -38.19 -3.54
CA ALA A 102 4.97 -37.34 -2.93
C ALA A 102 5.55 -36.01 -2.42
N LEU A 103 6.73 -36.04 -1.80
CA LEU A 103 7.44 -34.83 -1.37
C LEU A 103 7.86 -33.96 -2.57
N GLY A 104 8.40 -34.57 -3.63
CA GLY A 104 8.76 -33.87 -4.85
C GLY A 104 7.54 -33.21 -5.52
N ALA A 105 6.42 -33.92 -5.58
CA ALA A 105 5.16 -33.39 -6.09
C ALA A 105 4.65 -32.20 -5.25
N ALA A 106 4.74 -32.27 -3.91
CA ALA A 106 4.37 -31.18 -3.02
C ALA A 106 5.16 -29.89 -3.28
N ILE A 107 6.48 -30.01 -3.43
CA ILE A 107 7.35 -28.85 -3.72
C ILE A 107 7.05 -28.30 -5.12
N ALA A 108 6.97 -29.17 -6.13
CA ALA A 108 6.76 -28.76 -7.52
C ALA A 108 5.41 -28.07 -7.73
N LEU A 109 4.33 -28.68 -7.23
CA LEU A 109 2.97 -28.15 -7.39
C LEU A 109 2.70 -26.94 -6.49
N GLY A 110 3.28 -26.89 -5.29
CA GLY A 110 3.23 -25.69 -4.44
C GLY A 110 3.90 -24.49 -5.10
N TYR A 111 5.08 -24.69 -5.70
CA TYR A 111 5.79 -23.66 -6.47
C TYR A 111 5.00 -23.23 -7.71
N LEU A 112 4.46 -24.20 -8.46
CA LEU A 112 3.67 -23.92 -9.66
C LEU A 112 2.39 -23.14 -9.33
N GLY A 113 1.69 -23.49 -8.25
CA GLY A 113 0.50 -22.80 -7.77
C GLY A 113 0.79 -21.35 -7.36
N TYR A 114 1.89 -21.12 -6.63
CA TYR A 114 2.37 -19.76 -6.33
C TYR A 114 2.69 -18.97 -7.60
N HIS A 115 3.45 -19.57 -8.53
CA HIS A 115 3.89 -18.89 -9.75
C HIS A 115 2.71 -18.51 -10.66
N LEU A 116 1.75 -19.41 -10.83
CA LEU A 116 0.55 -19.19 -11.65
C LEU A 116 -0.28 -18.01 -11.13
N VAL A 117 -0.49 -17.94 -9.82
CA VAL A 117 -1.24 -16.82 -9.20
C VAL A 117 -0.46 -15.52 -9.27
N MET A 118 0.87 -15.55 -9.07
CA MET A 118 1.71 -14.36 -9.16
C MET A 118 1.82 -13.80 -10.59
N GLN A 119 1.75 -14.66 -11.61
CA GLN A 119 1.75 -14.26 -13.02
C GLN A 119 0.43 -13.59 -13.42
N ARG A 120 -0.68 -13.97 -12.77
CA ARG A 120 -2.03 -13.46 -13.03
C ARG A 120 -2.55 -12.51 -11.93
N ARG A 121 -1.65 -11.98 -11.09
CA ARG A 121 -2.01 -11.21 -9.89
C ARG A 121 -2.87 -9.98 -10.20
N ASP A 122 -2.61 -9.30 -11.32
CA ASP A 122 -3.32 -8.08 -11.70
C ASP A 122 -4.76 -8.39 -12.18
N GLU A 123 -4.95 -9.52 -12.86
CA GLU A 123 -6.26 -10.00 -13.32
C GLU A 123 -7.11 -10.52 -12.14
N LEU A 124 -6.48 -11.22 -11.20
CA LEU A 124 -7.15 -11.76 -10.00
C LEU A 124 -7.46 -10.68 -8.94
N ALA A 125 -6.75 -9.55 -8.96
CA ALA A 125 -7.02 -8.40 -8.09
C ALA A 125 -8.19 -7.52 -8.57
N ALA A 126 -8.57 -7.60 -9.85
CA ALA A 126 -9.66 -6.83 -10.44
C ALA A 126 -11.06 -7.11 -9.83
N PRO A 127 -11.46 -8.35 -9.49
CA PRO A 127 -12.72 -8.62 -8.81
C PRO A 127 -12.70 -8.30 -7.31
N LEU A 128 -11.57 -8.49 -6.61
CA LEU A 128 -11.43 -8.14 -5.19
C LEU A 128 -11.58 -6.63 -4.94
N SER A 129 -11.08 -5.80 -5.85
CA SER A 129 -11.28 -4.35 -5.82
C SER A 129 -12.71 -3.90 -6.14
N ARG A 130 -13.54 -4.78 -6.72
CA ARG A 130 -14.99 -4.54 -6.92
C ARG A 130 -15.82 -4.97 -5.70
N LEU A 131 -15.37 -5.94 -4.91
CA LEU A 131 -16.07 -6.39 -3.70
C LEU A 131 -15.84 -5.43 -2.51
N ASP A 132 -14.66 -4.80 -2.43
CA ASP A 132 -14.38 -3.68 -1.51
C ASP A 132 -15.21 -2.42 -1.81
N ARG A 133 -15.84 -2.33 -3.00
CA ARG A 133 -16.74 -1.22 -3.38
C ARG A 133 -18.19 -1.43 -2.91
N SER A 134 -18.57 -2.64 -2.47
CA SER A 134 -19.94 -2.98 -2.10
C SER A 134 -20.24 -2.85 -0.59
N GLY A 135 -19.21 -2.67 0.24
CA GLY A 135 -19.33 -2.77 1.70
C GLY A 135 -18.81 -1.54 2.41
N ARG A 136 -19.69 -0.55 2.61
CA ARG A 136 -19.53 0.60 3.52
C ARG A 136 -18.43 1.60 3.18
N GLY A 137 -18.85 2.86 3.00
CA GLY A 137 -17.99 4.00 2.71
C GLY A 137 -16.84 4.18 3.69
N GLY A 138 -15.64 3.83 3.22
CA GLY A 138 -14.39 4.09 3.90
C GLY A 138 -13.29 4.16 2.86
N ALA A 139 -12.92 5.39 2.49
CA ALA A 139 -11.78 5.67 1.64
C ALA A 139 -10.53 4.94 2.15
N LYS A 140 -10.13 3.87 1.44
CA LYS A 140 -8.80 3.25 1.56
C LYS A 140 -8.10 3.24 0.20
N GLY A 141 -8.06 4.41 -0.44
CA GLY A 141 -6.81 4.90 -1.02
C GLY A 141 -6.01 5.54 0.11
N ARG A 142 -4.67 5.48 0.07
CA ARG A 142 -3.76 5.91 1.16
C ARG A 142 -3.77 7.44 1.46
N GLY A 143 -4.84 8.16 1.15
CA GLY A 143 -4.95 9.61 1.34
C GLY A 143 -6.34 10.05 1.75
N THR A 144 -6.42 11.15 2.49
CA THR A 144 -7.68 11.79 2.89
C THR A 144 -8.49 12.17 1.65
N PRO A 145 -9.80 11.82 1.58
CA PRO A 145 -10.64 12.17 0.44
C PRO A 145 -10.68 13.68 0.23
N LYS A 146 -10.70 14.11 -1.04
CA LYS A 146 -10.68 15.52 -1.40
C LYS A 146 -11.88 15.84 -2.27
N VAL A 147 -12.69 16.80 -1.85
CA VAL A 147 -13.86 17.26 -2.58
C VAL A 147 -13.46 18.45 -3.45
N LEU A 148 -13.65 18.34 -4.77
CA LEU A 148 -13.32 19.40 -5.71
C LEU A 148 -14.51 20.35 -5.89
N ASP A 149 -14.23 21.64 -5.84
CA ASP A 149 -15.16 22.72 -6.15
C ASP A 149 -15.16 23.09 -7.65
N THR A 150 -16.27 23.65 -8.12
CA THR A 150 -16.49 24.19 -9.46
C THR A 150 -15.38 25.15 -9.88
N SER A 151 -14.95 26.04 -8.98
CA SER A 151 -13.91 27.05 -9.26
C SER A 151 -12.56 26.44 -9.66
N VAL A 152 -12.18 25.32 -9.03
CA VAL A 152 -10.94 24.59 -9.29
C VAL A 152 -11.02 23.80 -10.59
N ILE A 153 -12.19 23.22 -10.87
CA ILE A 153 -12.44 22.46 -12.10
C ILE A 153 -12.39 23.39 -13.32
N ILE A 154 -13.01 24.57 -13.25
CA ILE A 154 -12.99 25.54 -14.35
C ILE A 154 -11.57 26.09 -14.61
N ASP A 155 -10.83 26.40 -13.54
CA ASP A 155 -9.44 26.88 -13.65
C ASP A 155 -8.53 25.83 -14.32
N GLY A 156 -8.69 24.55 -13.96
CA GLY A 156 -8.08 23.42 -14.63
C GLY A 156 -6.64 23.10 -14.21
N ARG A 157 -5.94 24.00 -13.48
CA ARG A 157 -4.58 23.71 -12.96
C ARG A 157 -4.53 22.50 -12.04
N VAL A 158 -5.66 22.10 -11.46
CA VAL A 158 -5.79 20.87 -10.65
C VAL A 158 -5.34 19.62 -11.40
N VAL A 159 -5.49 19.57 -12.73
CA VAL A 159 -5.03 18.44 -13.55
C VAL A 159 -3.51 18.30 -13.44
N ASP A 160 -2.79 19.41 -13.51
CA ASP A 160 -1.33 19.42 -13.44
C ASP A 160 -0.85 19.10 -12.02
N VAL A 161 -1.55 19.59 -10.99
CA VAL A 161 -1.26 19.25 -9.58
C VAL A 161 -1.43 17.74 -9.32
N VAL A 162 -2.47 17.13 -9.89
CA VAL A 162 -2.69 15.68 -9.80
C VAL A 162 -1.60 14.92 -10.55
N LYS A 163 -1.27 15.32 -11.79
CA LYS A 163 -0.21 14.69 -12.60
C LYS A 163 1.16 14.78 -11.95
N ALA A 164 1.47 15.89 -11.30
CA ALA A 164 2.71 16.09 -10.56
C ALA A 164 2.76 15.31 -9.24
N GLY A 165 1.67 14.66 -8.83
CA GLY A 165 1.60 13.84 -7.61
C GLY A 165 1.41 14.63 -6.31
N PHE A 166 1.13 15.93 -6.38
CA PHE A 166 0.93 16.77 -5.19
C PHE A 166 -0.48 16.63 -4.58
N LEU A 167 -1.43 16.03 -5.31
CA LEU A 167 -2.80 15.83 -4.84
C LEU A 167 -3.13 14.33 -4.72
N GLU A 168 -2.95 13.80 -3.50
CA GLU A 168 -3.20 12.40 -3.19
C GLU A 168 -4.60 12.12 -2.64
N GLY A 169 -5.03 10.85 -2.74
CA GLY A 169 -6.30 10.36 -2.22
C GLY A 169 -7.42 10.36 -3.26
N PRO A 170 -8.60 9.80 -2.94
CA PRO A 170 -9.72 9.81 -3.85
C PRO A 170 -10.24 11.25 -4.01
N LEU A 171 -10.29 11.72 -5.27
CA LEU A 171 -10.89 13.00 -5.61
C LEU A 171 -12.38 12.78 -5.86
N LEU A 172 -13.21 13.55 -5.18
CA LEU A 172 -14.65 13.43 -5.22
C LEU A 172 -15.26 14.69 -5.80
N VAL A 173 -16.25 14.53 -6.65
CA VAL A 173 -17.05 15.61 -7.21
C VAL A 173 -18.50 15.35 -6.85
N SER A 174 -19.14 16.32 -6.21
CA SER A 174 -20.54 16.19 -5.81
C SER A 174 -21.48 16.39 -7.01
N ARG A 175 -22.71 15.88 -6.94
CA ARG A 175 -23.70 16.12 -8.01
C ARG A 175 -24.07 17.59 -8.16
N SER A 176 -24.11 18.34 -7.06
CA SER A 176 -24.36 19.78 -7.06
C SER A 176 -23.32 20.55 -7.87
N VAL A 177 -22.03 20.17 -7.78
CA VAL A 177 -20.95 20.75 -8.60
C VAL A 177 -21.14 20.43 -10.08
N LEU A 178 -21.49 19.19 -10.42
CA LEU A 178 -21.74 18.80 -11.81
C LEU A 178 -22.94 19.57 -12.39
N ALA A 179 -24.02 19.71 -11.62
CA ALA A 179 -25.20 20.47 -12.03
C ALA A 179 -24.88 21.95 -12.22
N GLU A 180 -24.02 22.54 -11.38
CA GLU A 180 -23.58 23.93 -11.55
C GLU A 180 -22.72 24.12 -12.80
N LEU A 181 -21.76 23.22 -13.05
CA LEU A 181 -20.97 23.23 -14.30
C LEU A 181 -21.86 23.16 -15.54
N GLN A 182 -22.91 22.33 -15.53
CA GLN A 182 -23.88 22.24 -16.61
C GLN A 182 -24.68 23.54 -16.76
N ARG A 183 -25.22 24.11 -15.67
CA ARG A 183 -25.91 25.40 -15.71
C ARG A 183 -25.04 26.52 -16.28
N ILE A 184 -23.76 26.55 -15.93
CA ILE A 184 -22.79 27.51 -16.49
C ILE A 184 -22.54 27.24 -17.98
N ALA A 185 -22.44 25.97 -18.38
CA ALA A 185 -22.25 25.54 -19.76
C ALA A 185 -23.47 25.78 -20.66
N ASP A 186 -24.66 25.98 -20.09
CA ASP A 186 -25.90 26.30 -20.80
C ASP A 186 -26.24 27.80 -20.77
N SER A 187 -25.37 28.64 -20.18
CA SER A 187 -25.60 30.07 -20.05
C SER A 187 -25.71 30.78 -21.41
N SER A 188 -26.55 31.83 -21.47
CA SER A 188 -26.68 32.71 -22.65
C SER A 188 -25.41 33.53 -22.91
N ASP A 189 -24.64 33.84 -21.87
CA ASP A 189 -23.34 34.51 -21.95
C ASP A 189 -22.27 33.55 -22.51
N THR A 190 -21.67 33.95 -23.64
CA THR A 190 -20.65 33.18 -24.34
C THR A 190 -19.41 32.90 -23.47
N LEU A 191 -18.98 33.85 -22.64
CA LEU A 191 -17.82 33.68 -21.78
C LEU A 191 -18.09 32.67 -20.66
N ARG A 192 -19.26 32.77 -20.03
CA ARG A 192 -19.70 31.79 -19.02
C ARG A 192 -19.84 30.40 -19.64
N ARG A 193 -20.50 30.30 -20.80
CA ARG A 193 -20.65 29.05 -21.55
C ARG A 193 -19.33 28.36 -21.84
N ASN A 194 -18.36 29.12 -22.34
CA ASN A 194 -17.02 28.60 -22.66
C ASN A 194 -16.28 28.12 -21.40
N ARG A 195 -16.42 28.82 -20.28
CA ARG A 195 -15.87 28.38 -18.99
C ARG A 195 -16.52 27.09 -18.48
N GLY A 196 -17.84 26.97 -18.58
CA GLY A 196 -18.57 25.76 -18.19
C GLY A 196 -18.16 24.55 -19.02
N ARG A 197 -18.10 24.69 -20.35
CA ARG A 197 -17.64 23.62 -21.26
C ARG A 197 -16.20 23.20 -20.95
N ARG A 198 -15.30 24.16 -20.73
CA ARG A 198 -13.93 23.88 -20.29
C ARG A 198 -13.89 23.10 -18.97
N GLY A 199 -14.72 23.46 -17.99
CA GLY A 199 -14.81 22.74 -16.72
C GLY A 199 -15.27 21.29 -16.90
N LEU A 200 -16.26 21.05 -17.77
CA LEU A 200 -16.70 19.69 -18.13
C LEU A 200 -15.60 18.90 -18.84
N ASP A 201 -14.83 19.53 -19.73
CA ASP A 201 -13.69 18.89 -20.41
C ASP A 201 -12.59 18.51 -19.40
N VAL A 202 -12.28 19.39 -18.44
CA VAL A 202 -11.33 19.11 -17.34
C VAL A 202 -11.82 17.92 -16.51
N LEU A 203 -13.10 17.89 -16.15
CA LEU A 203 -13.69 16.79 -15.38
C LEU A 203 -13.59 15.47 -16.15
N HIS A 204 -13.86 15.48 -17.45
CA HIS A 204 -13.72 14.32 -18.33
C HIS A 204 -12.27 13.80 -18.35
N ARG A 205 -11.27 14.69 -18.47
CA ARG A 205 -9.85 14.31 -18.40
C ARG A 205 -9.49 13.68 -17.05
N LEU A 206 -9.91 14.29 -15.94
CA LEU A 206 -9.67 13.76 -14.60
C LEU A 206 -10.29 12.37 -14.39
N GLN A 207 -11.44 12.10 -15.03
CA GLN A 207 -12.16 10.83 -14.91
C GLN A 207 -11.61 9.74 -15.85
N GLN A 208 -11.41 10.04 -17.13
CA GLN A 208 -11.05 9.04 -18.15
C GLN A 208 -9.54 8.85 -18.28
N GLU A 209 -8.77 9.95 -18.32
CA GLU A 209 -7.32 9.88 -18.56
C GLU A 209 -6.56 9.51 -17.28
N LEU A 210 -6.95 10.09 -16.14
CA LEU A 210 -6.25 9.90 -14.87
C LEU A 210 -6.93 8.90 -13.92
N GLN A 211 -8.20 8.53 -14.19
CA GLN A 211 -9.02 7.68 -13.29
C GLN A 211 -9.01 8.16 -11.83
N ALA A 212 -8.85 9.47 -11.62
CA ALA A 212 -8.58 10.06 -10.31
C ALA A 212 -9.85 10.54 -9.59
N VAL A 213 -10.92 10.80 -10.35
CA VAL A 213 -12.16 11.43 -9.85
C VAL A 213 -13.33 10.44 -9.82
N GLN A 214 -14.13 10.53 -8.76
CA GLN A 214 -15.40 9.84 -8.59
C GLN A 214 -16.53 10.84 -8.35
N ILE A 215 -17.68 10.61 -9.00
CA ILE A 215 -18.88 11.43 -8.78
C ILE A 215 -19.68 10.79 -7.65
N VAL A 216 -20.06 11.60 -6.65
CA VAL A 216 -20.75 11.16 -5.43
C VAL A 216 -22.07 11.93 -5.27
N ASP A 217 -23.08 11.24 -4.75
CA ASP A 217 -24.36 11.85 -4.41
C ASP A 217 -24.20 12.87 -3.26
N ASP A 218 -24.94 13.97 -3.31
CA ASP A 218 -24.92 14.95 -2.24
C ASP A 218 -25.56 14.37 -0.95
N PRO A 219 -25.03 14.71 0.23
CA PRO A 219 -25.63 14.30 1.49
C PRO A 219 -27.02 14.93 1.67
N LYS A 220 -27.92 14.21 2.35
CA LYS A 220 -29.31 14.65 2.59
C LYS A 220 -29.41 15.97 3.39
N ASP A 221 -28.38 16.29 4.16
CA ASP A 221 -28.30 17.50 4.99
C ASP A 221 -27.60 18.67 4.27
N GLY A 222 -27.21 18.50 3.00
CA GLY A 222 -26.65 19.57 2.18
C GLY A 222 -27.75 20.57 1.84
N GLY A 223 -27.66 21.79 2.37
CA GLY A 223 -28.57 22.88 2.01
C GLY A 223 -28.60 23.12 0.49
N GLY A 224 -29.60 23.87 0.00
CA GLY A 224 -29.85 24.05 -1.43
C GLY A 224 -28.75 24.76 -2.24
N ASP A 225 -27.67 25.19 -1.60
CA ASP A 225 -26.54 25.87 -2.23
C ASP A 225 -25.33 24.92 -2.39
N VAL A 226 -24.54 25.13 -3.45
CA VAL A 226 -23.40 24.28 -3.82
C VAL A 226 -22.35 24.26 -2.71
N ASP A 227 -22.06 25.42 -2.12
CA ASP A 227 -21.09 25.57 -1.04
C ASP A 227 -21.50 24.78 0.20
N SER A 228 -22.80 24.79 0.52
CA SER A 228 -23.35 24.03 1.65
C SER A 228 -23.26 22.52 1.40
N ALA A 229 -23.54 22.08 0.17
CA ALA A 229 -23.41 20.69 -0.24
C ALA A 229 -21.95 20.21 -0.15
N LEU A 230 -20.98 21.02 -0.59
CA LEU A 230 -19.54 20.73 -0.51
C LEU A 230 -19.07 20.57 0.93
N VAL A 231 -19.46 21.50 1.80
CA VAL A 231 -19.12 21.49 3.23
C VAL A 231 -19.75 20.28 3.93
N ALA A 232 -21.02 20.00 3.67
CA ALA A 232 -21.71 18.83 4.22
C ALA A 232 -21.06 17.51 3.76
N LEU A 233 -20.71 17.41 2.47
CA LEU A 233 -20.05 16.24 1.91
C LEU A 233 -18.69 16.03 2.57
N ALA A 234 -17.85 17.07 2.63
CA ALA A 234 -16.53 17.01 3.26
C ALA A 234 -16.60 16.60 4.74
N LYS A 235 -17.58 17.09 5.51
CA LYS A 235 -17.80 16.65 6.89
C LYS A 235 -18.17 15.17 6.98
N SER A 236 -19.13 14.73 6.17
CA SER A 236 -19.65 13.35 6.22
C SER A 236 -18.56 12.30 5.98
N ILE A 237 -17.62 12.62 5.07
CA ILE A 237 -16.54 11.71 4.67
C ILE A 237 -15.22 11.98 5.41
N ARG A 238 -15.20 12.97 6.32
CA ARG A 238 -13.97 13.49 6.96
C ARG A 238 -12.87 13.83 5.94
N GLY A 239 -13.28 14.51 4.87
CA GLY A 239 -12.45 14.90 3.75
C GLY A 239 -11.98 16.35 3.83
N TRP A 240 -11.18 16.74 2.84
CA TRP A 240 -10.71 18.11 2.64
C TRP A 240 -11.41 18.72 1.42
N ILE A 241 -11.49 20.04 1.37
CA ILE A 241 -12.05 20.76 0.21
C ILE A 241 -10.90 21.31 -0.63
N VAL A 242 -11.01 21.21 -1.95
CA VAL A 242 -10.10 21.86 -2.90
C VAL A 242 -10.88 22.94 -3.63
N THR A 243 -10.56 24.20 -3.36
CA THR A 243 -11.26 25.36 -3.93
C THR A 243 -10.27 26.47 -4.31
N ASN A 244 -10.67 27.36 -5.21
CA ASN A 244 -9.98 28.62 -5.48
C ASN A 244 -10.73 29.81 -4.88
N ASP A 245 -11.92 29.58 -4.29
CA ASP A 245 -12.75 30.60 -3.68
C ASP A 245 -12.30 30.87 -2.24
N PHE A 246 -11.96 32.13 -1.97
CA PHE A 246 -11.52 32.58 -0.64
C PHE A 246 -12.65 32.57 0.40
N ASN A 247 -13.90 32.80 -0.02
CA ASN A 247 -15.06 32.79 0.88
C ASN A 247 -15.36 31.36 1.34
N LEU A 248 -15.42 30.41 0.40
CA LEU A 248 -15.60 29.00 0.73
C LEU A 248 -14.46 28.49 1.64
N ASN A 249 -13.23 28.95 1.41
CA ASN A 249 -12.10 28.63 2.28
C ASN A 249 -12.37 29.05 3.74
N LYS A 250 -12.74 30.32 3.96
CA LYS A 250 -13.04 30.84 5.31
C LYS A 250 -14.18 30.09 6.00
N VAL A 251 -15.27 29.83 5.27
CA VAL A 251 -16.44 29.13 5.81
C VAL A 251 -16.09 27.69 6.19
N ALA A 252 -15.35 26.99 5.33
CA ALA A 252 -14.94 25.60 5.57
C ALA A 252 -13.97 25.48 6.76
N GLU A 253 -12.98 26.38 6.87
CA GLU A 253 -12.04 26.40 8.00
C GLU A 253 -12.75 26.63 9.34
N LEU A 254 -13.70 27.57 9.40
CA LEU A 254 -14.52 27.83 10.60
C LEU A 254 -15.33 26.60 11.02
N GLN A 255 -15.67 25.74 10.05
CA GLN A 255 -16.37 24.48 10.28
C GLN A 255 -15.44 23.28 10.56
N GLY A 256 -14.14 23.53 10.73
CA GLY A 256 -13.13 22.52 11.06
C GLY A 256 -12.71 21.64 9.88
N ILE A 257 -12.99 22.07 8.65
CA ILE A 257 -12.64 21.34 7.43
C ILE A 257 -11.35 21.94 6.88
N ARG A 258 -10.36 21.08 6.59
CA ARG A 258 -9.14 21.54 5.94
C ARG A 258 -9.39 21.85 4.47
N VAL A 259 -8.86 22.98 4.02
CA VAL A 259 -8.99 23.46 2.65
C VAL A 259 -7.62 23.47 1.97
N LEU A 260 -7.60 23.08 0.70
CA LEU A 260 -6.45 23.17 -0.19
C LEU A 260 -6.77 24.18 -1.29
N ASN A 261 -6.11 25.34 -1.21
CA ASN A 261 -6.30 26.39 -2.19
C ASN A 261 -5.24 26.30 -3.30
N VAL A 262 -5.65 26.00 -4.54
CA VAL A 262 -4.72 25.85 -5.68
C VAL A 262 -4.05 27.18 -6.02
N ASN A 263 -4.74 28.30 -5.79
CA ASN A 263 -4.15 29.62 -5.98
C ASN A 263 -3.07 29.94 -4.94
N GLU A 264 -3.26 29.55 -3.68
CA GLU A 264 -2.25 29.69 -2.63
C GLU A 264 -1.03 28.80 -2.92
N LEU A 265 -1.25 27.57 -3.38
CA LEU A 265 -0.17 26.69 -3.83
C LEU A 265 0.65 27.35 -4.95
N SER A 266 -0.01 27.94 -5.94
CA SER A 266 0.67 28.64 -7.03
C SER A 266 1.49 29.85 -6.56
N GLN A 267 1.05 30.55 -5.51
CA GLN A 267 1.79 31.67 -4.93
C GLN A 267 3.00 31.19 -4.13
N ALA A 268 2.85 30.09 -3.38
CA ALA A 268 3.92 29.48 -2.59
C ALA A 268 5.04 28.89 -3.46
N LEU A 269 4.73 28.51 -4.70
CA LEU A 269 5.70 28.01 -5.68
C LEU A 269 6.39 29.11 -6.50
N ARG A 270 6.13 30.40 -6.23
CA ARG A 270 6.85 31.49 -6.91
C ARG A 270 8.34 31.44 -6.54
N PRO A 271 9.24 31.65 -7.51
CA PRO A 271 10.68 31.73 -7.22
C PRO A 271 10.95 32.76 -6.14
N VAL A 272 11.77 32.38 -5.16
CA VAL A 272 12.29 33.32 -4.16
C VAL A 272 13.48 34.02 -4.80
N VAL A 273 13.34 35.33 -5.03
CA VAL A 273 14.41 36.16 -5.61
C VAL A 273 15.31 36.72 -4.51
N LEU A 274 16.61 36.79 -4.78
CA LEU A 274 17.60 37.36 -3.86
C LEU A 274 17.94 38.81 -4.22
N PRO A 275 18.25 39.68 -3.23
CA PRO A 275 18.77 41.01 -3.53
C PRO A 275 20.03 40.93 -4.42
N GLY A 276 20.00 41.60 -5.57
CA GLY A 276 21.10 41.61 -6.55
C GLY A 276 20.89 40.72 -7.78
N GLU A 277 19.81 39.92 -7.85
CA GLU A 277 19.44 39.21 -9.08
C GLU A 277 18.79 40.15 -10.11
N GLU A 278 19.26 40.06 -11.36
CA GLU A 278 18.65 40.77 -12.49
C GLU A 278 17.39 40.01 -12.96
N LEU A 279 16.25 40.70 -13.02
CA LEU A 279 14.98 40.14 -13.51
C LEU A 279 14.67 40.72 -14.88
N THR A 280 14.49 39.86 -15.87
CA THR A 280 14.00 40.28 -17.19
C THR A 280 12.48 40.35 -17.18
N VAL A 281 11.92 41.56 -17.25
CA VAL A 281 10.48 41.79 -17.30
C VAL A 281 10.08 42.23 -18.70
N GLN A 282 9.01 41.65 -19.25
CA GLN A 282 8.44 42.03 -20.53
C GLN A 282 7.06 42.68 -20.31
N VAL A 283 6.91 43.93 -20.73
CA VAL A 283 5.66 44.69 -20.57
C VAL A 283 4.68 44.31 -21.69
N ILE A 284 3.49 43.83 -21.32
CA ILE A 284 2.48 43.32 -22.27
C ILE A 284 1.44 44.41 -22.62
N LYS A 285 1.30 45.44 -21.78
CA LYS A 285 0.41 46.58 -22.03
C LYS A 285 0.85 47.78 -21.19
N ASP A 286 1.11 48.91 -21.85
CA ASP A 286 1.25 50.18 -21.15
C ASP A 286 -0.13 50.67 -20.71
N GLY A 287 -0.17 51.26 -19.51
CA GLY A 287 -1.38 51.80 -18.89
C GLY A 287 -2.06 52.86 -19.72
#